data_AF-X1JQX0-F1
#
_entry.id   AF-X1JQX0-F1
#
_cell.length_a   1.000
_cell.length_b   1.000
_cell.length_c   1.000
_cell.angle_alpha   90.00
_cell.angle_beta   90.00
_cell.angle_gamma   90.00
#
_symmetry.space_group_name_H-M   'P 1'
#
loop_
_entity.id
_entity.type
_entity.pdbx_description
1 polymer ?
#
loop_
_entity_poly.entity_id
_entity_poly.type
_entity_poly.pdbx_seq_one_letter_code
_entity_poly.pdbx_strand_id
1 'polypeptide(L)'
;RQKLFATVDLHTGLQLNLSAAINGSIGKMHSFKKQLSYYGGGMDYPAFAIDENSFNNRVTLQALLNYSITINEDHNIRALIGVSRENYHYEFNSVRGDEIPTNELGQIDAAGTTNSVKGRGFTSDSRVGSFFSRVNYNYKDKYLFEANLRRDGHSKFASEVRWGVFPSLSLGWRISEESFMSSLEMVDNLKIRASWGELGNSLGVSEYQFIPSIIPTIGYPFGGLFPVQGMTQGGPVNPALTWETTKETNIGFDM
;
A
#
# COMPACT_ATOMS: atom_id res chain seq x y z
N ARG A 1 10.43 -11.61 6.25
CA ARG A 1 10.86 -10.61 5.23
C ARG A 1 12.19 -11.08 4.64
N GLN A 2 12.26 -11.28 3.32
CA GLN A 2 13.51 -11.58 2.61
C GLN A 2 13.77 -10.50 1.56
N LYS A 3 15.03 -10.10 1.37
CA LYS A 3 15.44 -9.08 0.41
C LYS A 3 16.77 -9.50 -0.24
N LEU A 4 16.82 -9.41 -1.55
CA LEU A 4 18.03 -9.54 -2.35
C LEU A 4 18.34 -8.20 -3.00
N PHE A 5 19.62 -7.87 -3.08
CA PHE A 5 20.08 -6.69 -3.78
C PHE A 5 21.40 -6.99 -4.49
N ALA A 6 21.61 -6.34 -5.63
CA ALA A 6 22.85 -6.40 -6.38
C ALA A 6 23.19 -4.97 -6.84
N THR A 7 24.46 -4.62 -6.71
CA THR A 7 24.99 -3.33 -7.13
C THR A 7 26.12 -3.57 -8.11
N VAL A 8 26.07 -2.89 -9.25
CA VAL A 8 27.07 -2.99 -10.30
C VAL A 8 27.54 -1.58 -10.65
N ASP A 9 28.83 -1.33 -10.47
CA ASP A 9 29.46 -0.11 -10.93
C ASP A 9 29.77 -0.26 -12.43
N LEU A 10 29.09 0.52 -13.26
CA LEU A 10 29.20 0.44 -14.73
C LEU A 10 30.32 1.32 -15.27
N HIS A 11 30.54 2.47 -14.62
CA HIS A 11 31.57 3.45 -14.93
C HIS A 11 31.81 4.31 -13.67
N THR A 12 32.89 5.07 -13.60
CA THR A 12 33.08 6.12 -12.61
C THR A 12 31.84 6.99 -12.48
N GLY A 13 31.27 7.03 -11.27
CA GLY A 13 30.06 7.78 -10.95
C GLY A 13 28.75 7.14 -11.38
N LEU A 14 28.75 6.08 -12.21
CA LEU A 14 27.56 5.42 -12.75
C LEU A 14 27.35 4.03 -12.13
N GLN A 15 26.23 3.85 -11.43
CA GLN A 15 25.93 2.63 -10.69
C GLN A 15 24.51 2.13 -10.97
N LEU A 16 24.40 0.83 -11.27
CA LEU A 16 23.13 0.11 -11.37
C LEU A 16 22.85 -0.63 -10.07
N ASN A 17 21.70 -0.36 -9.46
CA ASN A 17 21.21 -1.05 -8.27
C ASN A 17 19.94 -1.84 -8.61
N LEU A 18 19.97 -3.14 -8.40
CA LEU A 18 18.84 -4.05 -8.56
C LEU A 18 18.41 -4.55 -7.19
N SER A 19 17.10 -4.61 -6.93
CA SER A 19 16.60 -5.24 -5.72
C SER A 19 15.29 -5.97 -5.92
N ALA A 20 15.13 -7.06 -5.17
CA ALA A 20 13.92 -7.85 -5.08
C ALA A 20 13.62 -8.10 -3.60
N ALA A 21 12.37 -7.91 -3.20
CA ALA A 21 11.92 -8.15 -1.83
C ALA A 21 10.61 -8.91 -1.82
N ILE A 22 10.49 -9.84 -0.87
CA ILE A 22 9.24 -10.50 -0.54
C ILE A 22 8.95 -10.32 0.95
N ASN A 23 7.74 -9.88 1.24
CA ASN A 23 7.20 -9.81 2.60
C ASN A 23 5.81 -10.41 2.62
N GLY A 24 5.39 -10.96 3.74
CA GLY A 24 4.08 -11.55 3.87
C GLY A 24 3.86 -12.09 5.27
N SER A 25 2.62 -12.43 5.56
CA SER A 25 2.22 -13.03 6.83
C SER A 25 1.11 -14.03 6.62
N ILE A 26 1.09 -15.04 7.49
CA ILE A 26 -0.03 -15.96 7.64
C ILE A 26 -0.69 -15.62 8.98
N GLY A 27 -1.98 -15.34 8.96
CA GLY A 27 -2.80 -15.16 10.14
C GLY A 27 -3.71 -16.38 10.33
N LYS A 28 -3.77 -16.88 11.57
CA LYS A 28 -4.73 -17.90 11.98
C LYS A 28 -5.45 -17.40 13.22
N MET A 29 -6.77 -17.50 13.22
CA MET A 29 -7.58 -17.17 14.39
C MET A 29 -8.57 -18.30 14.62
N HIS A 30 -8.68 -18.71 15.88
CA HIS A 30 -9.71 -19.60 16.36
C HIS A 30 -10.55 -18.84 17.38
N SER A 31 -11.87 -18.88 17.24
CA SER A 31 -12.81 -18.27 18.17
C SER A 31 -13.89 -19.28 18.54
N PHE A 32 -14.11 -19.47 19.84
CA PHE A 32 -15.20 -20.29 20.34
C PHE A 32 -16.13 -19.45 21.22
N LYS A 33 -17.41 -19.42 20.86
CA LYS A 33 -18.45 -18.77 21.67
C LYS A 33 -19.28 -19.85 22.34
N LYS A 34 -19.22 -19.85 23.67
CA LYS A 34 -19.98 -20.77 24.54
C LYS A 34 -21.47 -20.43 24.55
N GLN A 35 -22.28 -21.47 24.70
CA GLN A 35 -23.68 -21.33 25.04
C GLN A 35 -23.80 -20.86 26.49
N LEU A 36 -24.63 -19.85 26.73
CA LEU A 36 -24.95 -19.34 28.06
C LEU A 36 -26.45 -19.52 28.28
N SER A 37 -26.82 -20.36 29.24
CA SER A 37 -28.21 -20.50 29.67
C SER A 37 -28.49 -19.48 30.78
N TYR A 38 -29.44 -18.58 30.52
CA TYR A 38 -29.90 -17.62 31.53
C TYR A 38 -31.06 -18.23 32.34
N TYR A 39 -30.94 -18.20 33.68
CA TYR A 39 -32.07 -18.48 34.57
C TYR A 39 -33.12 -17.36 34.39
N GLY A 40 -34.19 -17.62 33.63
CA GLY A 40 -35.28 -16.67 33.43
C GLY A 40 -35.97 -16.61 32.07
N GLY A 41 -35.67 -17.53 31.13
CA GLY A 41 -36.44 -17.66 29.87
C GLY A 41 -35.97 -16.77 28.71
N GLY A 42 -34.70 -16.38 28.68
CA GLY A 42 -34.08 -15.80 27.48
C GLY A 42 -33.88 -16.84 26.37
N MET A 43 -33.78 -16.42 25.11
CA MET A 43 -33.40 -17.30 24.00
C MET A 43 -31.99 -17.85 24.22
N ASP A 44 -31.87 -19.17 24.33
CA ASP A 44 -30.57 -19.87 24.32
C ASP A 44 -29.95 -19.74 22.93
N TYR A 45 -28.79 -19.08 22.85
CA TYR A 45 -27.99 -19.08 21.62
C TYR A 45 -27.07 -20.30 21.64
N PRO A 46 -27.13 -21.19 20.64
CA PRO A 46 -26.25 -22.35 20.57
C PRO A 46 -24.78 -21.91 20.49
N ALA A 47 -23.90 -22.73 21.04
CA ALA A 47 -22.46 -22.52 20.92
C ALA A 47 -22.01 -22.63 19.46
N PHE A 48 -20.97 -21.88 19.10
CA PHE A 48 -20.37 -21.94 17.76
C PHE A 48 -18.86 -21.71 17.81
N ALA A 49 -18.15 -22.25 16.82
CA ALA A 49 -16.73 -22.01 16.60
C ALA A 49 -16.52 -21.33 15.23
N ILE A 50 -15.47 -20.52 15.13
CA ILE A 50 -15.01 -19.87 13.91
C ILE A 50 -13.51 -20.07 13.78
N ASP A 51 -13.10 -20.61 12.64
CA ASP A 51 -11.70 -20.65 12.21
C ASP A 51 -11.49 -19.71 11.03
N GLU A 52 -10.57 -18.78 11.17
CA GLU A 52 -10.18 -17.86 10.11
C GLU A 52 -8.71 -18.04 9.75
N ASN A 53 -8.45 -18.09 8.45
CA ASN A 53 -7.12 -18.14 7.89
C ASN A 53 -6.98 -16.97 6.92
N SER A 54 -5.91 -16.20 7.09
CA SER A 54 -5.51 -15.17 6.15
C SER A 54 -4.08 -15.39 5.69
N PHE A 55 -3.84 -15.11 4.42
CA PHE A 55 -2.51 -15.06 3.85
C PHE A 55 -2.36 -13.74 3.11
N ASN A 56 -1.23 -13.08 3.30
CA ASN A 56 -0.86 -11.99 2.42
C ASN A 56 0.60 -12.07 2.06
N ASN A 57 0.91 -11.59 0.87
CA ASN A 57 2.27 -11.30 0.49
C ASN A 57 2.36 -10.05 -0.37
N ARG A 58 3.58 -9.55 -0.45
CA ARG A 58 3.98 -8.44 -1.28
C ARG A 58 5.32 -8.75 -1.88
N VAL A 59 5.41 -8.64 -3.20
CA VAL A 59 6.65 -8.75 -3.97
C VAL A 59 6.97 -7.40 -4.57
N THR A 60 8.16 -6.89 -4.28
CA THR A 60 8.66 -5.62 -4.82
C THR A 60 9.92 -5.88 -5.63
N LEU A 61 9.94 -5.41 -6.87
CA LEU A 61 11.09 -5.41 -7.77
C LEU A 61 11.47 -3.98 -8.10
N GLN A 62 12.76 -3.67 -8.09
CA GLN A 62 13.26 -2.33 -8.37
C GLN A 62 14.59 -2.37 -9.11
N ALA A 63 14.74 -1.48 -10.10
CA ALA A 63 16.00 -1.21 -10.77
C ALA A 63 16.25 0.30 -10.75
N LEU A 64 17.45 0.72 -10.34
CA LEU A 64 17.86 2.12 -10.22
C LEU A 64 19.19 2.33 -10.92
N LEU A 65 19.25 3.30 -11.83
CA LEU A 65 20.48 3.81 -12.42
C LEU A 65 20.82 5.14 -11.76
N ASN A 66 22.01 5.23 -11.18
CA ASN A 66 22.47 6.38 -10.41
C ASN A 66 23.72 6.94 -11.09
N TYR A 67 23.77 8.26 -11.25
CA TYR A 67 24.94 8.95 -11.77
C TYR A 67 25.34 10.09 -10.83
N SER A 68 26.63 10.18 -10.50
CA SER A 68 27.20 11.25 -9.68
C SER A 68 28.45 11.80 -10.34
N ILE A 69 28.54 13.12 -10.47
CA ILE A 69 29.70 13.81 -10.99
C ILE A 69 29.96 15.11 -10.20
N THR A 70 31.24 15.41 -10.00
CA THR A 70 31.71 16.69 -9.49
C THR A 70 32.47 17.41 -10.60
N ILE A 71 32.09 18.64 -10.91
CA ILE A 71 32.70 19.48 -11.96
C ILE A 71 33.37 20.67 -11.28
N ASN A 72 34.65 20.89 -11.59
CA ASN A 72 35.46 21.99 -11.05
C ASN A 72 35.44 22.09 -9.51
N GLU A 73 35.33 20.95 -8.81
CA GLU A 73 35.25 20.83 -7.34
C GLU A 73 33.99 21.45 -6.69
N ASP A 74 33.38 22.43 -7.34
CA ASP A 74 32.30 23.25 -6.81
C ASP A 74 30.90 22.77 -7.19
N HIS A 75 30.76 22.06 -8.32
CA HIS A 75 29.46 21.65 -8.84
C HIS A 75 29.23 20.16 -8.65
N ASN A 76 28.30 19.79 -7.78
CA ASN A 76 27.93 18.42 -7.52
C ASN A 76 26.57 18.11 -8.14
N ILE A 77 26.54 17.15 -9.08
CA ILE A 77 25.31 16.70 -9.73
C ILE A 77 25.09 15.23 -9.37
N ARG A 78 23.89 14.91 -8.90
CA ARG A 78 23.43 13.53 -8.70
C ARG A 78 22.12 13.30 -9.42
N ALA A 79 22.12 12.39 -10.38
CA ALA A 79 20.93 11.99 -11.13
C ALA A 79 20.57 10.54 -10.82
N LEU A 80 19.27 10.25 -10.79
CA LEU A 80 18.72 8.92 -10.61
C LEU A 80 17.58 8.73 -11.62
N ILE A 81 17.54 7.55 -12.24
CA ILE A 81 16.37 7.05 -12.97
C ILE A 81 16.05 5.68 -12.41
N GLY A 82 14.78 5.39 -12.17
CA GLY A 82 14.35 4.15 -11.56
C GLY A 82 13.02 3.65 -12.09
N VAL A 83 12.87 2.34 -12.04
CA VAL A 83 11.61 1.63 -12.26
C VAL A 83 11.32 0.71 -11.09
N SER A 84 10.06 0.61 -10.70
CA SER A 84 9.64 -0.35 -9.69
C SER A 84 8.30 -1.00 -10.02
N ARG A 85 8.14 -2.23 -9.55
CA ARG A 85 6.88 -2.96 -9.58
C ARG A 85 6.62 -3.55 -8.21
N GLU A 86 5.44 -3.32 -7.69
CA GLU A 86 4.92 -3.92 -6.46
C GLU A 86 3.68 -4.74 -6.80
N ASN A 87 3.63 -6.00 -6.35
CA ASN A 87 2.45 -6.84 -6.42
C ASN A 87 2.06 -7.20 -4.98
N TYR A 88 0.81 -6.95 -4.63
CA TYR A 88 0.19 -7.34 -3.37
C TYR A 88 -0.88 -8.39 -3.65
N HIS A 89 -0.93 -9.41 -2.81
CA HIS A 89 -1.93 -10.46 -2.86
C HIS A 89 -2.39 -10.79 -1.45
N TYR A 90 -3.70 -10.95 -1.30
CA TYR A 90 -4.37 -11.22 -0.04
C TYR A 90 -5.43 -12.30 -0.25
N GLU A 91 -5.46 -13.28 0.63
CA GLU A 91 -6.48 -14.30 0.69
C GLU A 91 -7.02 -14.39 2.11
N PHE A 92 -8.33 -14.58 2.21
CA PHE A 92 -9.02 -14.83 3.47
C PHE A 92 -10.02 -15.95 3.29
N ASN A 93 -10.06 -16.85 4.26
CA ASN A 93 -11.05 -17.90 4.38
C ASN A 93 -11.52 -18.00 5.83
N SER A 94 -12.81 -18.20 6.01
CA SER A 94 -13.47 -18.39 7.30
C SER A 94 -14.40 -19.58 7.22
N VAL A 95 -14.35 -20.42 8.25
CA VAL A 95 -15.28 -21.53 8.46
C VAL A 95 -15.94 -21.30 9.81
N ARG A 96 -17.27 -21.41 9.82
CA ARG A 96 -18.07 -21.33 11.04
C ARG A 96 -18.84 -22.63 11.23
N GLY A 97 -18.71 -23.24 12.39
CA GLY A 97 -19.52 -24.39 12.84
C GLY A 97 -20.53 -23.93 13.88
N ASP A 98 -21.82 -24.05 13.57
CA ASP A 98 -22.94 -23.75 14.47
C ASP A 98 -23.38 -25.02 15.25
N GLU A 99 -24.19 -24.83 16.30
CA GLU A 99 -24.84 -25.92 17.07
C GLU A 99 -23.86 -26.89 17.73
N ILE A 100 -22.76 -26.36 18.28
CA ILE A 100 -21.82 -27.17 19.05
C ILE A 100 -22.54 -27.69 20.32
N PRO A 101 -22.55 -29.02 20.57
CA PRO A 101 -23.42 -29.65 21.56
C PRO A 101 -23.02 -29.39 23.01
N THR A 102 -21.80 -28.88 23.24
CA THR A 102 -21.22 -28.78 24.59
C THR A 102 -20.18 -27.68 24.66
N ASN A 103 -20.04 -27.03 25.82
CA ASN A 103 -19.09 -25.92 26.05
C ASN A 103 -17.63 -26.37 26.19
N GLU A 104 -17.39 -27.68 26.13
CA GLU A 104 -16.13 -28.38 26.28
C GLU A 104 -15.48 -28.69 24.92
N LEU A 105 -16.26 -28.73 23.83
CA LEU A 105 -15.80 -29.10 22.48
C LEU A 105 -15.87 -27.89 21.53
N GLY A 106 -15.00 -26.92 21.75
CA GLY A 106 -14.99 -25.67 20.96
C GLY A 106 -14.42 -25.76 19.55
N GLN A 107 -14.32 -26.94 18.93
CA GLN A 107 -13.71 -27.14 17.61
C GLN A 107 -14.77 -27.20 16.50
N ILE A 108 -14.37 -26.89 15.26
CA ILE A 108 -15.29 -26.84 14.11
C ILE A 108 -15.91 -28.22 13.80
N ASP A 109 -15.16 -29.31 14.02
CA ASP A 109 -15.62 -30.68 13.79
C ASP A 109 -16.66 -31.16 14.82
N ALA A 110 -16.84 -30.41 15.91
CA ALA A 110 -17.90 -30.63 16.89
C ALA A 110 -19.25 -29.99 16.51
N ALA A 111 -19.35 -29.35 15.33
CA ALA A 111 -20.61 -28.78 14.85
C ALA A 111 -21.71 -29.85 14.74
N GLY A 112 -22.95 -29.49 15.12
CA GLY A 112 -24.05 -30.44 15.27
C GLY A 112 -24.44 -31.20 14.00
N THR A 113 -24.26 -30.60 12.82
CA THR A 113 -24.41 -31.25 11.51
C THR A 113 -23.45 -30.64 10.48
N THR A 114 -23.22 -31.34 9.36
CA THR A 114 -22.46 -30.79 8.22
C THR A 114 -23.13 -29.56 7.60
N ASN A 115 -24.47 -29.47 7.65
CA ASN A 115 -25.23 -28.29 7.18
C ASN A 115 -25.08 -27.07 8.13
N SER A 116 -24.61 -27.30 9.36
CA SER A 116 -24.31 -26.26 10.36
C SER A 116 -22.90 -25.68 10.14
N VAL A 117 -22.15 -26.14 9.13
CA VAL A 117 -20.84 -25.60 8.74
C VAL A 117 -20.97 -24.68 7.54
N LYS A 118 -20.53 -23.42 7.68
CA LYS A 118 -20.62 -22.38 6.64
C LYS A 118 -19.23 -21.85 6.32
N GLY A 119 -18.88 -21.84 5.03
CA GLY A 119 -17.64 -21.27 4.52
C GLY A 119 -17.84 -19.90 3.88
N ARG A 120 -16.85 -19.02 4.02
CA ARG A 120 -16.71 -17.78 3.24
C ARG A 120 -15.25 -17.57 2.93
N GLY A 121 -14.95 -16.98 1.77
CA GLY A 121 -13.61 -16.49 1.48
C GLY A 121 -13.63 -15.41 0.41
N PHE A 122 -12.50 -14.74 0.26
CA PHE A 122 -12.23 -13.83 -0.84
C PHE A 122 -10.73 -13.69 -1.08
N THR A 123 -10.39 -13.29 -2.30
CA THR A 123 -9.03 -12.98 -2.73
C THR A 123 -9.00 -11.56 -3.26
N SER A 124 -7.93 -10.83 -2.97
CA SER A 124 -7.68 -9.49 -3.50
C SER A 124 -6.26 -9.40 -4.03
N ASP A 125 -6.11 -8.81 -5.22
CA ASP A 125 -4.82 -8.58 -5.86
C ASP A 125 -4.70 -7.11 -6.25
N SER A 126 -3.55 -6.53 -5.99
CA SER A 126 -3.27 -5.16 -6.36
C SER A 126 -1.83 -5.02 -6.83
N ARG A 127 -1.60 -4.14 -7.82
CA ARG A 127 -0.29 -3.95 -8.45
C ARG A 127 -0.02 -2.48 -8.66
N VAL A 128 1.21 -2.07 -8.36
CA VAL A 128 1.72 -0.72 -8.61
C VAL A 128 2.94 -0.83 -9.52
N GLY A 129 2.94 -0.07 -10.60
CA GLY A 129 4.10 0.12 -11.47
C GLY A 129 4.54 1.57 -11.44
N SER A 130 5.84 1.83 -11.43
CA SER A 130 6.36 3.19 -11.27
C SER A 130 7.57 3.43 -12.13
N PHE A 131 7.63 4.63 -12.70
CA PHE A 131 8.80 5.23 -13.31
C PHE A 131 9.13 6.50 -12.54
N PHE A 132 10.37 6.71 -12.16
CA PHE A 132 10.75 7.90 -11.41
C PHE A 132 12.16 8.35 -11.73
N SER A 133 12.37 9.65 -11.64
CA SER A 133 13.67 10.27 -11.80
C SER A 133 13.88 11.35 -10.74
N ARG A 134 15.13 11.54 -10.35
CA ARG A 134 15.55 12.60 -9.44
C ARG A 134 16.82 13.24 -9.96
N VAL A 135 16.90 14.56 -9.89
CA VAL A 135 18.13 15.32 -10.12
C VAL A 135 18.37 16.19 -8.90
N ASN A 136 19.58 16.11 -8.37
CA ASN A 136 20.08 16.98 -7.31
C ASN A 136 21.25 17.76 -7.89
N TYR A 137 21.27 19.05 -7.62
CA TYR A 137 22.38 19.93 -7.93
C TYR A 137 22.76 20.70 -6.68
N ASN A 138 24.06 20.80 -6.46
CA ASN A 138 24.64 21.50 -5.35
C ASN A 138 25.82 22.31 -5.89
N TYR A 139 25.83 23.62 -5.63
CA TYR A 139 26.94 24.50 -5.90
C TYR A 139 27.58 24.97 -4.60
N LYS A 140 28.85 24.60 -4.38
CA LYS A 140 29.69 24.96 -3.22
C LYS A 140 29.07 24.62 -1.86
N ASP A 141 28.20 23.61 -1.83
CA ASP A 141 27.33 23.31 -0.69
C ASP A 141 26.43 24.46 -0.24
N LYS A 142 26.30 25.55 -1.02
CA LYS A 142 25.50 26.74 -0.66
C LYS A 142 24.14 26.74 -1.33
N TYR A 143 24.10 26.52 -2.63
CA TYR A 143 22.88 26.55 -3.43
C TYR A 143 22.48 25.13 -3.78
N LEU A 144 21.30 24.74 -3.31
CA LEU A 144 20.78 23.39 -3.39
C LEU A 144 19.54 23.42 -4.27
N PHE A 145 19.49 22.51 -5.23
CA PHE A 145 18.33 22.31 -6.09
C PHE A 145 18.03 20.81 -6.17
N GLU A 146 16.76 20.45 -6.02
CA GLU A 146 16.28 19.10 -6.25
C GLU A 146 15.02 19.14 -7.12
N ALA A 147 14.98 18.29 -8.12
CA ALA A 147 13.81 18.03 -8.93
C ALA A 147 13.50 16.53 -8.95
N ASN A 148 12.22 16.20 -8.79
CA ASN A 148 11.72 14.84 -8.92
C ASN A 148 10.58 14.81 -9.92
N LEU A 149 10.50 13.71 -10.66
CA LEU A 149 9.34 13.39 -11.47
C LEU A 149 9.03 11.92 -11.28
N ARG A 150 7.77 11.62 -10.96
CA ARG A 150 7.30 10.25 -10.79
C ARG A 150 6.04 10.02 -11.60
N ARG A 151 5.93 8.86 -12.23
CA ARG A 151 4.73 8.38 -12.93
C ARG A 151 4.35 7.02 -12.34
N ASP A 152 3.23 6.98 -11.63
CA ASP A 152 2.73 5.80 -10.93
C ASP A 152 1.45 5.28 -11.54
N GLY A 153 1.37 3.96 -11.69
CA GLY A 153 0.26 3.22 -12.25
C GLY A 153 -0.28 2.23 -11.23
N HIS A 154 -1.59 2.25 -10.95
CA HIS A 154 -2.20 1.30 -10.01
C HIS A 154 -3.31 0.47 -10.66
N SER A 155 -3.30 -0.85 -10.44
CA SER A 155 -4.33 -1.77 -10.96
C SER A 155 -5.74 -1.56 -10.40
N LYS A 156 -5.91 -0.72 -9.38
CA LYS A 156 -7.21 -0.36 -8.81
C LYS A 156 -8.04 0.51 -9.75
N PHE A 157 -7.37 1.16 -10.70
CA PHE A 157 -7.98 2.05 -11.67
C PHE A 157 -8.11 1.37 -13.05
N ALA A 158 -9.06 1.85 -13.85
CA ALA A 158 -9.23 1.41 -15.23
C ALA A 158 -7.96 1.70 -16.07
N SER A 159 -7.79 1.02 -17.21
CA SER A 159 -6.61 1.15 -18.08
C SER A 159 -6.33 2.59 -18.50
N GLU A 160 -7.38 3.36 -18.68
CA GLU A 160 -7.40 4.70 -19.25
C GLU A 160 -6.92 5.75 -18.24
N VAL A 161 -7.14 5.52 -16.95
CA VAL A 161 -6.92 6.52 -15.88
C VAL A 161 -5.93 6.05 -14.80
N ARG A 162 -5.34 4.86 -14.95
CA ARG A 162 -4.48 4.28 -13.90
C ARG A 162 -3.15 4.99 -13.65
N TRP A 163 -2.67 5.78 -14.61
CA TRP A 163 -1.37 6.45 -14.51
C TRP A 163 -1.53 7.90 -14.06
N GLY A 164 -0.92 8.26 -12.93
CA GLY A 164 -0.75 9.63 -12.46
C GLY A 164 0.69 10.10 -12.61
N VAL A 165 0.90 11.41 -12.73
CA VAL A 165 2.23 12.05 -12.81
C VAL A 165 2.35 13.04 -11.65
N PHE A 166 3.45 12.93 -10.91
CA PHE A 166 3.66 13.60 -9.62
C PHE A 166 5.04 14.27 -9.62
N PRO A 167 5.13 15.55 -10.02
CA PRO A 167 6.36 16.32 -9.98
C PRO A 167 6.63 16.90 -8.58
N SER A 168 7.90 17.14 -8.26
CA SER A 168 8.28 17.99 -7.14
C SER A 168 9.59 18.74 -7.38
N LEU A 169 9.73 19.89 -6.73
CA LEU A 169 10.85 20.81 -6.83
C LEU A 169 11.22 21.32 -5.43
N SER A 170 12.51 21.50 -5.18
CA SER A 170 13.03 22.06 -3.94
C SER A 170 14.23 22.95 -4.24
N LEU A 171 14.28 24.07 -3.53
CA LEU A 171 15.37 25.02 -3.53
C LEU A 171 15.84 25.23 -2.10
N GLY A 172 17.14 25.29 -1.90
CA GLY A 172 17.76 25.58 -0.62
C GLY A 172 18.94 26.52 -0.78
N TRP A 173 19.11 27.42 0.19
CA TRP A 173 20.25 28.32 0.26
C TRP A 173 20.79 28.34 1.68
N ARG A 174 22.05 27.91 1.84
CA ARG A 174 22.80 28.04 3.10
C ARG A 174 23.45 29.41 3.12
N ILE A 175 22.79 30.33 3.81
CA ILE A 175 23.20 31.72 3.93
C ILE A 175 24.46 31.80 4.81
N SER A 176 24.61 30.96 5.84
CA SER A 176 25.80 30.94 6.70
C SER A 176 27.11 30.64 5.96
N GLU A 177 27.04 29.99 4.80
CA GLU A 177 28.23 29.71 3.97
C GLU A 177 28.64 30.92 3.11
N GLU A 178 27.87 32.01 3.11
CA GLU A 178 28.18 33.19 2.32
C GLU A 178 29.30 34.02 2.97
N SER A 179 30.16 34.61 2.14
CA SER A 179 31.31 35.39 2.62
C SER A 179 30.88 36.58 3.51
N PHE A 180 29.68 37.12 3.31
CA PHE A 180 29.14 38.21 4.11
C PHE A 180 28.65 37.78 5.50
N MET A 181 28.41 36.47 5.72
CA MET A 181 28.05 35.94 7.03
C MET A 181 29.28 35.53 7.85
N SER A 182 30.47 35.48 7.23
CA SER A 182 31.70 35.00 7.89
C SER A 182 32.12 35.81 9.12
N SER A 183 31.67 37.06 9.25
CA SER A 183 31.94 37.92 10.41
C SER A 183 30.93 37.77 11.56
N LEU A 184 29.87 36.98 11.39
CA LEU A 184 28.80 36.81 12.38
C LEU A 184 29.00 35.50 13.15
N GLU A 185 29.87 35.50 14.17
CA GLU A 185 30.18 34.33 15.01
C GLU A 185 28.98 33.77 15.81
N MET A 186 27.83 34.47 15.82
CA MET A 186 26.63 34.05 16.56
C MET A 186 25.71 33.12 15.75
N VAL A 187 26.01 32.84 14.47
CA VAL A 187 25.14 32.06 13.57
C VAL A 187 25.93 30.93 12.92
N ASP A 188 25.81 29.71 13.46
CA ASP A 188 26.54 28.54 12.98
C ASP A 188 25.97 27.95 11.68
N ASN A 189 24.64 27.91 11.52
CA ASN A 189 24.02 27.32 10.34
C ASN A 189 22.66 27.96 10.00
N LEU A 190 22.70 29.01 9.18
CA LEU A 190 21.48 29.63 8.63
C LEU A 190 21.18 29.06 7.24
N LYS A 191 20.04 28.40 7.11
CA LYS A 191 19.56 27.85 5.84
C LYS A 191 18.10 28.19 5.62
N ILE A 192 17.79 28.62 4.40
CA ILE A 192 16.41 28.74 3.94
C ILE A 192 16.11 27.66 2.90
N ARG A 193 14.89 27.15 2.91
CA ARG A 193 14.41 26.16 1.95
C ARG A 193 12.98 26.43 1.53
N ALA A 194 12.70 26.19 0.26
CA ALA A 194 11.35 26.22 -0.27
C ALA A 194 11.14 25.01 -1.16
N SER A 195 10.00 24.34 -1.04
CA SER A 195 9.65 23.20 -1.88
C SER A 195 8.19 23.22 -2.28
N TRP A 196 7.92 22.60 -3.43
CA TRP A 196 6.59 22.36 -3.94
C TRP A 196 6.51 20.98 -4.57
N GLY A 197 5.39 20.29 -4.45
CA GLY A 197 5.19 19.04 -5.17
C GLY A 197 3.76 18.54 -5.14
N GLU A 198 3.51 17.54 -5.99
CA GLU A 198 2.25 16.82 -6.05
C GLU A 198 2.45 15.37 -5.57
N LEU A 199 1.51 14.86 -4.79
CA LEU A 199 1.52 13.49 -4.26
C LEU A 199 0.22 12.79 -4.63
N GLY A 200 0.33 11.58 -5.17
CA GLY A 200 -0.81 10.74 -5.51
C GLY A 200 -1.17 9.76 -4.40
N ASN A 201 -2.46 9.64 -4.10
CA ASN A 201 -3.03 8.65 -3.21
C ASN A 201 -4.06 7.76 -3.94
N SER A 202 -4.05 6.47 -3.61
CA SER A 202 -4.94 5.45 -4.16
C SER A 202 -5.65 4.62 -3.07
N LEU A 203 -5.48 4.98 -1.79
CA LEU A 203 -6.09 4.27 -0.67
C LEU A 203 -7.62 4.43 -0.62
N GLY A 204 -8.17 5.51 -1.18
CA GLY A 204 -9.61 5.76 -1.26
C GLY A 204 -10.37 4.88 -2.26
N VAL A 205 -9.66 4.06 -3.05
CA VAL A 205 -10.27 3.18 -4.07
C VAL A 205 -10.00 1.72 -3.71
N SER A 206 -11.05 0.90 -3.72
CA SER A 206 -10.94 -0.54 -3.50
C SER A 206 -10.61 -1.27 -4.81
N GLU A 207 -10.04 -2.48 -4.69
CA GLU A 207 -9.76 -3.30 -5.86
C GLU A 207 -11.03 -3.58 -6.67
N TYR A 208 -10.90 -3.56 -8.00
CA TYR A 208 -11.96 -3.92 -8.95
C TYR A 208 -13.20 -3.00 -8.98
N GLN A 209 -13.20 -1.83 -8.32
CA GLN A 209 -14.35 -0.89 -8.35
C GLN A 209 -14.74 -0.36 -9.74
N PHE A 210 -13.87 -0.50 -10.73
CA PHE A 210 -14.14 -0.17 -12.13
C PHE A 210 -14.77 -1.32 -12.93
N ILE A 211 -14.98 -2.50 -12.32
CA ILE A 211 -15.55 -3.70 -12.96
C ILE A 211 -16.91 -4.01 -12.33
N PRO A 212 -17.97 -4.28 -13.12
CA PRO A 212 -19.23 -4.80 -12.60
C PRO A 212 -19.05 -6.13 -11.88
N SER A 213 -19.53 -6.22 -10.64
CA SER A 213 -19.49 -7.43 -9.82
C SER A 213 -20.89 -8.02 -9.63
N ILE A 214 -20.94 -9.34 -9.40
CA ILE A 214 -22.16 -10.09 -9.09
C ILE A 214 -21.95 -10.76 -7.74
N ILE A 215 -22.94 -10.64 -6.85
CA ILE A 215 -23.00 -11.30 -5.55
C ILE A 215 -23.91 -12.52 -5.67
N PRO A 216 -23.38 -13.76 -5.58
CA PRO A 216 -24.16 -14.98 -5.79
C PRO A 216 -24.73 -15.59 -4.50
N THR A 217 -24.76 -14.85 -3.39
CA THR A 217 -25.10 -15.37 -2.05
C THR A 217 -26.44 -14.87 -1.51
N ILE A 218 -27.27 -14.27 -2.37
CA ILE A 218 -28.59 -13.75 -1.95
C ILE A 218 -29.61 -14.87 -2.07
N GLY A 219 -30.21 -15.28 -0.94
CA GLY A 219 -31.33 -16.21 -0.95
C GLY A 219 -32.60 -15.52 -1.44
N TYR A 220 -33.30 -16.12 -2.42
CA TYR A 220 -34.58 -15.66 -2.91
C TYR A 220 -35.69 -16.66 -2.54
N PRO A 221 -36.83 -16.21 -1.97
CA PRO A 221 -37.92 -17.10 -1.58
C PRO A 221 -38.75 -17.49 -2.82
N PHE A 222 -38.22 -18.36 -3.68
CA PHE A 222 -38.89 -18.85 -4.87
C PHE A 222 -39.21 -20.35 -4.74
N GLY A 223 -40.49 -20.71 -4.91
CA GLY A 223 -40.89 -22.11 -5.13
C GLY A 223 -40.85 -23.08 -3.93
N GLY A 224 -40.71 -22.63 -2.68
CA GLY A 224 -40.76 -23.54 -1.53
C GLY A 224 -40.42 -22.91 -0.16
N LEU A 225 -40.26 -23.78 0.86
CA LEU A 225 -39.94 -23.41 2.25
C LEU A 225 -38.49 -22.94 2.47
N PHE A 226 -37.58 -23.25 1.55
CA PHE A 226 -36.15 -22.88 1.65
C PHE A 226 -35.78 -21.86 0.56
N PRO A 227 -34.95 -20.85 0.88
CA PRO A 227 -34.47 -19.90 -0.12
C PRO A 227 -33.66 -20.59 -1.21
N VAL A 228 -33.93 -20.23 -2.48
CA VAL A 228 -33.10 -20.63 -3.62
C VAL A 228 -31.97 -19.63 -3.78
N GLN A 229 -30.78 -20.11 -4.13
CA GLN A 229 -29.63 -19.23 -4.36
C GLN A 229 -29.86 -18.34 -5.58
N GLY A 230 -29.85 -17.04 -5.35
CA GLY A 230 -29.98 -15.99 -6.36
C GLY A 230 -28.71 -15.16 -6.49
N MET A 231 -28.67 -14.34 -7.53
CA MET A 231 -27.56 -13.45 -7.83
C MET A 231 -28.06 -12.01 -7.93
N THR A 232 -27.28 -11.05 -7.45
CA THR A 232 -27.57 -9.61 -7.59
C THR A 232 -26.32 -8.85 -8.00
N GLN A 233 -26.46 -7.63 -8.53
CA GLN A 233 -25.34 -6.75 -8.81
C GLN A 233 -24.69 -6.26 -7.51
N GLY A 234 -23.35 -6.26 -7.45
CA GLY A 234 -22.61 -5.92 -6.22
C GLY A 234 -22.47 -4.44 -5.92
N GLY A 235 -22.90 -3.55 -6.82
CA GLY A 235 -22.92 -2.10 -6.61
C GLY A 235 -22.65 -1.29 -7.88
N PRO A 236 -22.68 0.05 -7.76
CA PRO A 236 -22.34 0.95 -8.85
C PRO A 236 -20.86 0.84 -9.23
N VAL A 237 -20.56 1.06 -10.51
CA VAL A 237 -19.22 0.99 -11.09
C VAL A 237 -18.85 2.36 -11.62
N ASN A 238 -17.62 2.81 -11.35
CA ASN A 238 -17.12 4.07 -11.90
C ASN A 238 -15.73 3.86 -12.54
N PRO A 239 -15.66 3.73 -13.88
CA PRO A 239 -14.39 3.56 -14.58
C PRO A 239 -13.54 4.84 -14.62
N ALA A 240 -14.10 5.99 -14.25
CA ALA A 240 -13.39 7.27 -14.19
C ALA A 240 -12.69 7.52 -12.84
N LEU A 241 -12.78 6.59 -11.88
CA LEU A 241 -12.03 6.69 -10.62
C LEU A 241 -10.53 6.74 -10.91
N THR A 242 -9.87 7.76 -10.36
CA THR A 242 -8.45 8.05 -10.56
C THR A 242 -7.80 8.46 -9.24
N TRP A 243 -6.51 8.80 -9.31
CA TRP A 243 -5.70 9.24 -8.19
C TRP A 243 -6.29 10.48 -7.49
N GLU A 244 -6.32 10.44 -6.17
CA GLU A 244 -6.45 11.65 -5.37
C GLU A 244 -5.09 12.35 -5.34
N THR A 245 -5.04 13.64 -5.70
CA THR A 245 -3.77 14.37 -5.83
C THR A 245 -3.73 15.51 -4.81
N THR A 246 -2.74 15.48 -3.92
CA THR A 246 -2.47 16.55 -2.96
C THR A 246 -1.31 17.39 -3.46
N LYS A 247 -1.45 18.72 -3.37
CA LYS A 247 -0.38 19.66 -3.69
C LYS A 247 0.13 20.30 -2.40
N GLU A 248 1.43 20.25 -2.20
CA GLU A 248 2.07 20.78 -1.00
C GLU A 248 3.11 21.83 -1.36
N THR A 249 3.12 22.92 -0.58
CA THR A 249 4.15 23.95 -0.62
C THR A 249 4.70 24.12 0.79
N ASN A 250 6.03 24.11 0.93
CA ASN A 250 6.71 24.28 2.20
C ASN A 250 7.76 25.39 2.09
N ILE A 251 7.85 26.22 3.12
CA ILE A 251 8.92 27.20 3.29
C ILE A 251 9.48 26.97 4.70
N GLY A 252 10.79 26.77 4.80
CA GLY A 252 11.48 26.45 6.03
C GLY A 252 12.69 27.36 6.25
N PHE A 253 12.95 27.63 7.52
CA PHE A 253 14.11 28.37 8.01
C PHE A 253 14.75 27.51 9.09
N ASP A 254 16.03 27.17 8.89
CA ASP A 254 16.83 26.40 9.83
C ASP A 254 17.94 27.33 10.36
N MET A 255 18.18 27.29 11.68
CA MET A 255 19.19 28.09 12.42
C MET A 255 20.03 27.19 13.32
#